data_AF-A0A1W1UDR6-F1
#
_entry.id   AF-A0A1W1UDR6-F1
#
_cell.length_a   1.000
_cell.length_b   1.000
_cell.length_c   1.000
_cell.angle_alpha   90.00
_cell.angle_beta   90.00
_cell.angle_gamma   90.00
#
_symmetry.space_group_name_H-M   'P 1'
#
loop_
_entity.id
_entity.type
_entity.pdbx_description
1 polymer ?
#
loop_
_entity_poly.entity_id
_entity_poly.type
_entity_poly.pdbx_seq_one_letter_code
_entity_poly.pdbx_strand_id
1 'polypeptide(L)'
;MYALTPAPPFPNGVSWHGGTLGICGDRLVLLTPAGALTLYRFMPLRLALLCGQTVPFASHWPEHLKPFVYGYTPLPCPPPGASIGEALRLHLGQRVRPRSGLRPWDQATYRGWPLYLFAGDRPGTPAGGEVENLFHCVPENVLPLSIGGGDGFGP
;
A
#
# COMPACT_ATOMS: atom_id res chain seq x y z
N MET A 1 23.03 -13.25 -8.77
CA MET A 1 23.23 -11.89 -8.23
C MET A 1 22.08 -11.05 -8.78
N TYR A 2 20.97 -10.93 -8.05
CA TYR A 2 19.80 -10.21 -8.55
C TYR A 2 20.05 -8.71 -8.42
N ALA A 3 20.15 -8.02 -9.55
CA ALA A 3 20.19 -6.57 -9.57
C ALA A 3 18.91 -6.04 -8.92
N LEU A 4 19.07 -5.24 -7.87
CA LEU A 4 17.99 -4.48 -7.26
C LEU A 4 17.40 -3.61 -8.37
N THR A 5 16.21 -3.95 -8.83
CA THR A 5 15.46 -3.08 -9.75
C THR A 5 15.27 -1.74 -9.04
N PRO A 6 15.61 -0.59 -9.66
CA PRO A 6 15.42 0.70 -9.02
C PRO A 6 13.96 0.81 -8.56
N ALA A 7 13.77 1.29 -7.32
CA ALA A 7 12.44 1.47 -6.78
C ALA A 7 11.64 2.35 -7.75
N PRO A 8 10.45 1.91 -8.18
CA PRO A 8 9.67 2.65 -9.16
C PRO A 8 9.24 3.99 -8.56
N PRO A 9 9.13 5.04 -9.38
CA PRO A 9 8.66 6.34 -8.91
C PRO A 9 7.25 6.19 -8.34
N PHE A 10 7.02 6.79 -7.18
CA PHE A 10 5.70 6.87 -6.59
C PHE A 10 4.82 7.81 -7.42
N PRO A 11 3.48 7.82 -7.22
CA PRO A 11 2.67 8.93 -7.70
C PRO A 11 3.25 10.27 -7.24
N ASN A 12 3.16 11.29 -8.10
CA ASN A 12 3.51 12.69 -7.80
C ASN A 12 4.98 12.94 -7.42
N GLY A 13 5.92 12.11 -7.90
CA GLY A 13 7.36 12.32 -7.68
C GLY A 13 7.86 11.99 -6.27
N VAL A 14 7.02 11.32 -5.48
CA VAL A 14 7.40 10.85 -4.14
C VAL A 14 8.44 9.73 -4.28
N SER A 15 9.32 9.60 -3.29
CA SER A 15 10.28 8.51 -3.21
C SER A 15 10.54 8.12 -1.76
N TRP A 16 11.16 6.96 -1.54
CA TRP A 16 11.70 6.63 -0.22
C TRP A 16 12.85 7.58 0.18
N HIS A 17 13.46 8.31 -0.75
CA HIS A 17 14.52 9.27 -0.43
C HIS A 17 13.95 10.45 0.36
N GLY A 18 14.33 10.53 1.64
CA GLY A 18 13.81 11.52 2.59
C GLY A 18 12.42 11.20 3.15
N GLY A 19 11.84 10.05 2.77
CA GLY A 19 10.55 9.57 3.27
C GLY A 19 10.72 8.69 4.51
N THR A 20 9.91 8.90 5.55
CA THR A 20 9.84 8.01 6.72
C THR A 20 8.46 7.38 6.82
N LEU A 21 8.40 6.04 6.86
CA LEU A 21 7.14 5.37 7.18
C LEU A 21 6.87 5.52 8.68
N GLY A 22 5.74 6.11 9.04
CA GLY A 22 5.43 6.44 10.42
C GLY A 22 3.94 6.51 10.71
N ILE A 23 3.62 7.08 11.87
CA ILE A 23 2.26 7.28 12.35
C ILE A 23 2.05 8.77 12.57
N CYS A 24 0.88 9.28 12.16
CA CYS A 24 0.44 10.63 12.46
C CYS A 24 -0.99 10.57 13.01
N GLY A 25 -1.20 11.04 14.23
CA GLY A 25 -2.41 10.77 14.99
C GLY A 25 -2.55 9.26 15.22
N ASP A 26 -3.58 8.66 14.64
CA ASP A 26 -3.87 7.22 14.69
C ASP A 26 -3.66 6.51 13.35
N ARG A 27 -3.14 7.19 12.32
CA ARG A 27 -3.04 6.68 10.94
C ARG A 27 -1.60 6.45 10.51
N LEU A 28 -1.39 5.41 9.72
CA LEU A 28 -0.15 5.18 8.99
C LEU A 28 0.03 6.21 7.89
N VAL A 29 1.23 6.78 7.82
CA VAL A 29 1.61 7.79 6.84
C VAL A 29 3.01 7.54 6.31
N LEU A 30 3.26 8.01 5.10
CA LEU A 30 4.61 8.28 4.60
C LEU A 30 4.92 9.76 4.87
N LEU A 31 5.78 10.03 5.85
CA LEU A 31 6.26 11.37 6.16
C LEU A 31 7.29 11.78 5.11
N THR A 32 7.03 12.84 4.37
CA THR A 32 7.96 13.43 3.40
C THR A 32 8.37 14.83 3.87
N PRO A 33 9.44 15.43 3.30
CA PRO A 33 9.79 16.82 3.60
C PRO A 33 8.66 17.82 3.29
N ALA A 34 7.78 17.49 2.34
CA ALA A 34 6.63 18.31 1.96
C ALA A 34 5.40 18.08 2.85
N GLY A 35 5.44 17.10 3.75
CA GLY A 35 4.33 16.73 4.63
C GLY A 35 4.00 15.24 4.62
N ALA A 36 3.01 14.85 5.43
CA ALA A 36 2.56 13.47 5.52
C ALA A 36 1.64 13.09 4.34
N LEU A 37 1.83 11.88 3.81
CA LEU A 37 0.91 11.24 2.87
C LEU A 37 0.23 10.06 3.54
N THR A 38 -1.09 9.98 3.42
CA THR A 38 -1.86 8.92 4.09
C THR A 38 -1.74 7.60 3.35
N LEU A 39 -1.63 6.50 4.10
CA LEU A 39 -1.67 5.16 3.55
C LEU A 39 -3.06 4.56 3.64
N TYR A 40 -3.41 3.79 2.60
CA TYR A 40 -4.73 3.18 2.44
C TYR A 40 -4.63 1.66 2.38
N ARG A 41 -5.74 0.99 2.71
CA ARG A 41 -5.97 -0.44 2.52
C ARG A 41 -7.28 -0.66 1.77
N PHE A 42 -7.36 -1.79 1.08
CA PHE A 42 -8.57 -2.22 0.39
C PHE A 42 -9.43 -3.09 1.28
N MET A 43 -10.53 -2.53 1.76
CA MET A 43 -11.42 -3.13 2.76
C MET A 43 -12.02 -4.48 2.33
N PRO A 44 -12.48 -4.67 1.08
CA PRO A 44 -13.08 -5.95 0.67
C PRO A 44 -12.13 -7.14 0.73
N LEU A 45 -10.80 -6.92 0.80
CA LEU A 45 -9.82 -8.01 0.88
C LEU A 45 -10.07 -8.93 2.07
N ARG A 46 -10.41 -8.40 3.24
CA ARG A 46 -10.66 -9.23 4.43
C ARG A 46 -11.87 -10.13 4.25
N LEU A 47 -12.97 -9.58 3.71
CA LEU A 47 -14.17 -10.37 3.47
C LEU A 47 -13.92 -11.45 2.41
N ALA A 48 -13.22 -11.10 1.32
CA ALA A 48 -12.83 -12.06 0.30
C ALA A 48 -12.06 -13.23 0.92
N LEU A 49 -11.04 -12.96 1.75
CA LEU A 49 -10.26 -14.00 2.43
C LEU A 49 -11.13 -14.87 3.36
N LEU A 50 -12.03 -14.26 4.14
CA LEU A 50 -12.95 -14.99 5.02
C LEU A 50 -13.92 -15.90 4.24
N CYS A 51 -14.27 -15.51 3.01
CA CYS A 51 -15.11 -16.30 2.11
C CYS A 51 -14.32 -17.28 1.23
N GLY A 52 -12.99 -17.40 1.41
CA GLY A 52 -12.14 -18.24 0.56
C GLY A 52 -12.02 -17.74 -0.89
N GLN A 53 -12.28 -16.45 -1.11
CA GLN A 53 -12.22 -15.78 -2.41
C GLN A 53 -10.89 -15.06 -2.64
N THR A 54 -10.59 -14.89 -3.91
CA THR A 54 -9.42 -14.20 -4.43
C THR A 54 -9.79 -12.80 -4.90
N VAL A 55 -9.06 -11.78 -4.42
CA VAL A 55 -9.12 -10.44 -5.03
C VAL A 55 -8.06 -10.38 -6.14
N PRO A 56 -8.46 -10.26 -7.42
CA PRO A 56 -7.50 -10.20 -8.52
C PRO A 56 -6.76 -8.86 -8.51
N PHE A 57 -5.53 -8.83 -9.03
CA PHE A 57 -4.82 -7.58 -9.32
C PHE A 57 -5.59 -6.70 -10.33
N ALA A 58 -5.49 -5.37 -10.21
CA ALA A 58 -6.13 -4.37 -11.08
C ALA A 58 -6.10 -4.71 -12.58
N SER A 59 -5.01 -5.30 -13.07
CA SER A 59 -4.87 -5.70 -14.48
C SER A 59 -5.96 -6.66 -14.96
N HIS A 60 -6.54 -7.43 -14.05
CA HIS A 60 -7.58 -8.44 -14.30
C HIS A 60 -8.98 -7.98 -13.86
N TRP A 61 -9.14 -6.73 -13.40
CA TRP A 61 -10.46 -6.16 -13.11
C TRP A 61 -11.20 -5.80 -14.42
N PRO A 62 -12.53 -5.69 -14.40
CA PRO A 62 -13.29 -5.12 -15.51
C PRO A 62 -12.75 -3.74 -15.93
N GLU A 63 -12.66 -3.48 -17.25
CA GLU A 63 -12.06 -2.25 -17.79
C GLU A 63 -12.67 -0.97 -17.22
N HIS A 64 -13.98 -0.94 -16.98
CA HIS A 64 -14.67 0.23 -16.45
C HIS A 64 -14.31 0.56 -14.98
N LEU A 65 -13.71 -0.39 -14.25
CA LEU A 65 -13.26 -0.19 -12.87
C LEU A 65 -11.76 0.14 -12.78
N LYS A 66 -10.99 -0.18 -13.81
CA LYS A 66 -9.53 0.04 -13.81
C LYS A 66 -9.12 1.49 -13.54
N PRO A 67 -9.74 2.53 -14.13
CA PRO A 67 -9.37 3.92 -13.84
C PRO A 67 -9.50 4.27 -12.36
N PHE A 68 -10.51 3.74 -11.68
CA PHE A 68 -10.71 3.94 -10.24
C PHE A 68 -9.61 3.25 -9.43
N VAL A 69 -9.37 1.96 -9.68
CA VAL A 69 -8.39 1.18 -8.91
C VAL A 69 -6.96 1.66 -9.15
N TYR A 70 -6.62 2.09 -10.37
CA TYR A 70 -5.31 2.65 -10.69
C TYR A 70 -5.01 3.99 -10.02
N GLY A 71 -6.01 4.66 -9.43
CA GLY A 71 -5.81 5.78 -8.51
C GLY A 71 -5.02 5.38 -7.25
N TYR A 72 -4.99 4.09 -6.90
CA TYR A 72 -4.28 3.58 -5.72
C TYR A 72 -3.00 2.87 -6.16
N THR A 73 -1.87 3.47 -5.85
CA THR A 73 -0.56 2.89 -6.17
C THR A 73 -0.08 2.00 -5.03
N PRO A 74 0.24 0.72 -5.29
CA PRO A 74 0.87 -0.17 -4.31
C PRO A 74 2.14 0.45 -3.75
N LEU A 75 2.23 0.60 -2.43
CA LEU A 75 3.43 1.11 -1.76
C LEU A 75 4.58 0.11 -1.99
N PRO A 76 5.69 0.49 -2.64
CA PRO A 76 6.84 -0.40 -2.79
C PRO A 76 7.41 -0.83 -1.43
N CYS A 77 8.03 -2.00 -1.35
CA CYS A 77 8.78 -2.36 -0.15
C CYS A 77 9.85 -1.30 0.17
N PRO A 78 10.06 -0.96 1.46
CA PRO A 78 11.13 -0.05 1.85
C PRO A 78 12.50 -0.64 1.45
N PRO A 79 13.38 0.13 0.79
CA PRO A 79 14.73 -0.33 0.48
C PRO A 79 15.56 -0.49 1.78
N PRO A 80 16.69 -1.22 1.73
CA PRO A 80 17.64 -1.26 2.84
C PRO A 80 18.04 0.16 3.28
N GLY A 81 17.98 0.43 4.58
CA GLY A 81 18.29 1.74 5.16
C GLY A 81 17.15 2.77 5.09
N ALA A 82 15.97 2.41 4.58
CA ALA A 82 14.80 3.28 4.67
C ALA A 82 14.44 3.62 6.13
N SER A 83 14.05 4.87 6.35
CA SER A 83 13.57 5.32 7.66
C SER A 83 12.18 4.77 7.93
N ILE A 84 12.05 3.99 9.00
CA ILE A 84 10.82 3.35 9.42
C ILE A 84 10.69 3.59 10.93
N GLY A 85 9.52 4.06 11.36
CA GLY A 85 9.19 4.21 12.78
C GLY A 85 9.25 2.87 13.52
N GLU A 86 9.83 2.87 14.72
CA GLU A 86 10.11 1.65 15.47
C GLU A 86 8.86 0.79 15.72
N ALA A 87 7.74 1.43 16.08
CA ALA A 87 6.46 0.76 16.31
C ALA A 87 5.92 0.02 15.08
N LEU A 88 6.34 0.42 13.87
CA LEU A 88 5.89 -0.21 12.64
C LEU A 88 6.74 -1.41 12.24
N ARG A 89 8.04 -1.42 12.60
CA ARG A 89 9.02 -2.40 12.10
C ARG A 89 8.57 -3.85 12.30
N LEU A 90 8.05 -4.18 13.47
CA LEU A 90 7.62 -5.55 13.82
C LEU A 90 6.39 -6.02 13.06
N HIS A 91 5.65 -5.11 12.43
CA HIS A 91 4.40 -5.39 11.75
C HIS A 91 4.50 -5.22 10.23
N LEU A 92 5.64 -4.75 9.74
CA LEU A 92 5.89 -4.67 8.31
C LEU A 92 6.15 -6.04 7.74
N GLY A 93 5.54 -6.27 6.59
CA GLY A 93 5.84 -7.39 5.74
C GLY A 93 6.01 -6.94 4.30
N GLN A 94 6.18 -7.95 3.45
CA GLN A 94 6.22 -7.78 2.02
C GLN A 94 5.23 -8.72 1.37
N ARG A 95 4.78 -8.34 0.18
CA ARG A 95 3.98 -9.18 -0.67
C ARG A 95 4.55 -9.16 -2.08
N VAL A 96 4.78 -10.35 -2.61
CA VAL A 96 5.24 -10.54 -3.98
C VAL A 96 4.14 -10.13 -4.96
N ARG A 97 4.52 -9.39 -5.99
CA ARG A 97 3.62 -9.05 -7.10
C ARG A 97 4.11 -9.68 -8.41
N PRO A 98 3.20 -9.92 -9.38
CA PRO A 98 3.58 -10.32 -10.72
C PRO A 98 4.63 -9.36 -11.28
N ARG A 99 5.66 -9.91 -11.92
CA ARG A 99 6.72 -9.13 -12.58
C ARG A 99 6.28 -8.52 -13.92
N SER A 100 5.02 -8.73 -14.30
CA SER A 100 4.38 -8.18 -15.50
C SER A 100 3.31 -7.14 -15.15
N GLY A 101 3.03 -6.23 -16.08
CA GLY A 101 2.00 -5.19 -15.93
C GLY A 101 2.54 -3.85 -15.40
N LEU A 102 1.62 -2.96 -15.01
CA LEU A 102 1.92 -1.55 -14.68
C LEU A 102 2.58 -1.33 -13.32
N ARG A 103 2.56 -2.34 -12.43
CA ARG A 103 3.05 -2.25 -11.04
C ARG A 103 3.89 -3.49 -10.66
N PRO A 104 5.05 -3.73 -11.31
CA PRO A 104 5.78 -5.01 -11.23
C PRO A 104 6.70 -5.17 -10.00
N TRP A 105 6.51 -4.38 -8.95
CA TRP A 105 7.36 -4.36 -7.75
C TRP A 105 6.69 -5.04 -6.56
N ASP A 106 7.49 -5.53 -5.61
CA ASP A 106 6.95 -6.08 -4.36
C ASP A 106 6.38 -4.98 -3.49
N GLN A 107 5.26 -5.28 -2.83
CA GLN A 107 4.45 -4.32 -2.11
C GLN A 107 4.63 -4.47 -0.60
N ALA A 108 4.78 -3.34 0.09
CA ALA A 108 4.81 -3.30 1.54
C ALA A 108 3.45 -3.67 2.12
N THR A 109 3.47 -4.43 3.23
CA THR A 109 2.27 -4.73 4.02
C THR A 109 2.44 -4.24 5.45
N TYR A 110 1.33 -3.93 6.12
CA TYR A 110 1.29 -3.67 7.56
C TYR A 110 0.25 -4.55 8.22
N ARG A 111 0.69 -5.39 9.17
CA ARG A 111 -0.16 -6.42 9.80
C ARG A 111 -0.89 -7.27 8.75
N GLY A 112 -0.20 -7.60 7.66
CA GLY A 112 -0.72 -8.36 6.52
C GLY A 112 -1.50 -7.54 5.49
N TRP A 113 -1.96 -6.34 5.80
CA TRP A 113 -2.70 -5.50 4.84
C TRP A 113 -1.76 -4.91 3.78
N PRO A 114 -2.04 -5.07 2.48
CA PRO A 114 -1.31 -4.38 1.43
C PRO A 114 -1.54 -2.87 1.51
N LEU A 115 -0.44 -2.11 1.45
CA LEU A 115 -0.46 -0.66 1.60
C LEU A 115 -0.51 0.05 0.26
N TYR A 116 -1.31 1.13 0.19
CA TYR A 116 -1.49 1.93 -1.01
C TYR A 116 -1.32 3.41 -0.72
N LEU A 117 -0.85 4.16 -1.72
CA LEU A 117 -0.92 5.61 -1.77
C LEU A 117 -1.97 6.02 -2.80
N PHE A 118 -2.76 7.04 -2.49
CA PHE A 118 -3.71 7.59 -3.43
C PHE A 118 -3.05 8.65 -4.31
N ALA A 119 -3.19 8.55 -5.63
CA ALA A 119 -2.56 9.45 -6.58
C ALA A 119 -3.09 10.89 -6.49
N GLY A 120 -4.30 11.10 -5.97
CA GLY A 120 -4.86 12.44 -5.75
C GLY A 120 -4.36 13.13 -4.47
N ASP A 121 -3.70 12.41 -3.56
CA ASP A 121 -3.23 13.00 -2.31
C ASP A 121 -2.03 13.94 -2.53
N ARG A 122 -2.01 15.00 -1.72
CA ARG A 122 -0.89 15.93 -1.63
C ARG A 122 -0.28 15.85 -0.21
N PRO A 123 1.05 15.92 -0.08
CA PRO A 123 1.68 15.93 1.24
C PRO A 123 1.13 17.05 2.13
N GLY A 124 0.79 16.72 3.37
CA GLY A 124 0.31 17.68 4.36
C GLY A 124 -1.16 18.10 4.22
N THR A 125 -1.89 17.60 3.22
CA THR A 125 -3.34 17.82 3.10
C THR A 125 -4.13 16.68 3.73
N PRO A 126 -5.43 16.89 4.05
CA PRO A 126 -6.31 15.80 4.45
C PRO A 126 -6.34 14.67 3.40
N ALA A 127 -6.58 13.45 3.87
CA ALA A 127 -6.72 12.25 3.03
C ALA A 127 -7.88 12.42 2.04
N GLY A 128 -7.61 12.36 0.75
CA GLY A 128 -8.61 12.45 -0.32
C GLY A 128 -8.98 11.11 -0.94
N GLY A 129 -8.25 10.04 -0.58
CA GLY A 129 -8.41 8.70 -1.14
C GLY A 129 -9.36 7.79 -0.38
N GLU A 130 -10.10 8.28 0.63
CA GLU A 130 -11.09 7.44 1.31
C GLU A 130 -12.33 7.24 0.42
N VAL A 131 -12.71 5.98 0.24
CA VAL A 131 -13.93 5.61 -0.46
C VAL A 131 -14.67 4.63 0.42
N GLU A 132 -15.91 4.98 0.75
CA GLU A 132 -16.75 4.20 1.65
C GLU A 132 -16.80 2.73 1.20
N ASN A 133 -16.61 1.81 2.15
CA ASN A 133 -16.60 0.36 1.95
C ASN A 133 -15.54 -0.19 0.95
N LEU A 134 -14.64 0.64 0.40
CA LEU A 134 -13.64 0.21 -0.58
C LEU A 134 -12.21 0.48 -0.11
N PHE A 135 -11.83 1.75 0.06
CA PHE A 135 -10.48 2.14 0.45
C PHE A 135 -10.52 3.02 1.69
N HIS A 136 -9.88 2.58 2.76
CA HIS A 136 -9.84 3.30 4.04
C HIS A 136 -8.41 3.65 4.38
N CYS A 137 -8.22 4.73 5.12
CA CYS A 137 -6.93 4.99 5.76
C CYS A 137 -6.56 3.82 6.68
N VAL A 138 -5.26 3.54 6.81
CA VAL A 138 -4.78 2.45 7.65
C VAL A 138 -4.54 2.98 9.07
N PRO A 139 -5.34 2.58 10.08
CA PRO A 139 -5.05 2.94 11.46
C PRO A 139 -3.88 2.12 12.01
N GLU A 140 -3.12 2.68 12.95
CA GLU A 140 -2.02 1.99 13.65
C GLU A 140 -2.49 0.68 14.28
N ASN A 141 -3.64 0.72 14.97
CA ASN A 141 -4.19 -0.43 15.68
C ASN A 141 -5.02 -1.37 14.79
N VAL A 142 -4.89 -1.29 13.45
CA VAL A 142 -5.60 -2.17 12.52
C VAL A 142 -5.49 -3.64 12.96
N LEU A 143 -6.63 -4.33 13.03
CA LEU A 143 -6.64 -5.77 13.25
C LEU A 143 -5.87 -6.45 12.12
N PRO A 144 -4.95 -7.38 12.43
CA PRO A 144 -4.21 -8.09 11.41
C PRO A 144 -5.15 -8.69 10.36
N LEU A 145 -4.76 -8.55 9.10
CA LEU A 145 -5.38 -9.30 8.03
C LEU A 145 -5.06 -10.77 8.33
N SER A 146 -6.05 -11.50 8.86
CA SER A 146 -5.90 -12.91 9.21
C SER A 146 -5.45 -13.66 7.96
N ILE A 147 -4.22 -14.17 7.92
CA ILE A 147 -3.71 -14.91 6.75
C ILE A 147 -3.06 -16.21 7.23
N GLY A 148 -3.75 -17.32 6.92
CA GLY A 148 -3.06 -18.46 6.28
C GLY A 148 -2.80 -18.06 4.82
N GLY A 149 -1.55 -18.22 4.37
CA GLY A 149 -0.95 -17.65 3.16
C GLY A 149 -1.90 -17.46 1.96
N GLY A 150 -2.14 -16.22 1.59
CA GLY A 150 -2.76 -15.84 0.33
C GLY A 150 -1.74 -15.16 -0.57
N ASP A 151 -0.86 -15.95 -1.18
CA ASP A 151 0.08 -15.43 -2.19
C ASP A 151 -0.74 -14.87 -3.37
N GLY A 152 -0.57 -13.58 -3.67
CA GLY A 152 -1.02 -12.99 -4.95
C GLY A 152 -2.32 -12.18 -5.00
N PHE A 153 -2.90 -11.69 -3.89
CA PHE A 153 -4.23 -11.01 -3.91
C PHE A 153 -4.29 -9.55 -3.52
N GLY A 154 -4.86 -8.68 -4.34
CA GLY A 154 -5.11 -7.29 -3.98
C GLY A 154 -5.65 -6.49 -5.15
N PRO A 155 -6.30 -5.34 -4.91
CA PRO A 155 -6.74 -4.48 -5.99
C PRO A 155 -5.54 -3.99 -6.81
#